data_AF-A0A936T1R3-F1
#
_entry.id   AF-A0A936T1R3-F1
#
_cell.length_a   1.000
_cell.length_b   1.000
_cell.length_c   1.000
_cell.angle_alpha   90.00
_cell.angle_beta   90.00
_cell.angle_gamma   90.00
#
_symmetry.space_group_name_H-M   'P 1'
#
loop_
_entity.id
_entity.type
_entity.pdbx_description
1 polymer ?
#
loop_
_entity_poly.entity_id
_entity_poly.type
_entity_poly.pdbx_seq_one_letter_code
_entity_poly.pdbx_strand_id
1 'polypeptide(L)'
;MERLSNGGSVEVTFSFPATDEGRAALRALEHALDEGTSTTMDGKYLASGGYPLSHRRRRGRIPLPTLIEVHASKPSEHRISMRLEVSSQNGTVALPYIEFRIVRSDSTRVTLVNDHQAIPLEVTLDLHIREKNGLVRLRKVRIGRTPADEKEMVAVLLWTMRSSSRIRLIDIERNVIVHESDLSSVERDTSLPDLVRYHEILEKLCFIEARARRFGAMGLDRELNEDDAALIEELFMIVRDGQVEKTTTLDFMVKPDSQIPEHAGAEIKLHFDMEPVDLCGTRNRFG
;
A
#
# COMPACT_ATOMS: atom_id res chain seq x y z
N MET A 1 -12.65 -31.92 -25.31
CA MET A 1 -11.85 -31.40 -24.18
C MET A 1 -12.39 -30.00 -23.90
N GLU A 2 -13.49 -29.91 -23.13
CA GLU A 2 -14.15 -28.63 -22.84
C GLU A 2 -13.66 -28.11 -21.49
N ARG A 3 -13.00 -26.94 -21.52
CA ARG A 3 -12.77 -26.10 -20.34
C ARG A 3 -14.13 -25.60 -19.87
N LEU A 4 -14.58 -26.06 -18.70
CA LEU A 4 -15.71 -25.48 -18.00
C LEU A 4 -15.28 -24.14 -17.40
N SER A 5 -15.37 -23.07 -18.19
CA SER A 5 -15.47 -21.70 -17.71
C SER A 5 -16.96 -21.35 -17.56
N ASN A 6 -17.49 -21.48 -16.34
CA ASN A 6 -18.61 -20.69 -15.82
C ASN A 6 -18.79 -21.07 -14.35
N GLY A 7 -18.83 -20.07 -13.47
CA GLY A 7 -18.97 -20.21 -12.02
C GLY A 7 -20.31 -20.79 -11.57
N GLY A 8 -20.56 -22.06 -11.86
CA GLY A 8 -21.62 -22.84 -11.24
C GLY A 8 -21.11 -23.41 -9.93
N SER A 9 -21.72 -23.02 -8.81
CA SER A 9 -21.53 -23.72 -7.54
C SER A 9 -22.08 -25.15 -7.69
N VAL A 10 -21.25 -26.14 -7.34
CA VAL A 10 -21.69 -27.54 -7.23
C VAL A 10 -22.00 -27.78 -5.76
N GLU A 11 -23.28 -27.88 -5.42
CA GLU A 11 -23.72 -28.21 -4.08
C GLU A 11 -23.57 -29.73 -3.86
N VAL A 12 -22.63 -30.12 -2.98
CA VAL A 12 -22.45 -31.51 -2.57
C VAL A 12 -22.89 -31.63 -1.12
N THR A 13 -23.86 -32.51 -0.85
CA THR A 13 -24.37 -32.73 0.51
C THR A 13 -23.70 -33.97 1.10
N PHE A 14 -23.14 -33.84 2.30
CA PHE A 14 -22.62 -34.94 3.09
C PHE A 14 -23.44 -35.10 4.37
N SER A 15 -23.63 -36.34 4.82
CA SER A 15 -24.25 -36.65 6.10
C SER A 15 -23.24 -37.36 7.00
N PHE A 16 -23.22 -36.99 8.27
CA PHE A 16 -22.35 -37.56 9.29
C PHE A 16 -23.17 -38.43 10.24
N PRO A 17 -22.60 -39.55 10.74
CA PRO A 17 -23.28 -40.36 11.73
C PRO A 17 -23.42 -39.60 13.06
N ALA A 18 -24.49 -39.85 13.81
CA ALA A 18 -24.76 -39.21 15.11
C ALA A 18 -23.87 -39.75 16.26
N THR A 19 -22.72 -40.33 15.94
CA THR A 19 -21.72 -40.79 16.91
C THR A 19 -20.89 -39.60 17.40
N ASP A 20 -20.14 -39.76 18.49
CA ASP A 20 -19.25 -38.70 18.98
C ASP A 20 -18.12 -38.41 17.98
N GLU A 21 -17.59 -39.44 17.34
CA GLU A 21 -16.59 -39.33 16.27
C GLU A 21 -17.14 -38.62 15.03
N GLY A 22 -18.35 -38.95 14.59
CA GLY A 22 -19.00 -38.29 13.46
C GLY A 22 -19.26 -36.80 13.71
N ARG A 23 -19.70 -36.45 14.93
CA ARG A 23 -19.87 -35.04 15.37
C ARG A 23 -18.54 -34.31 15.48
N ALA A 24 -17.48 -34.96 15.96
CA ALA A 24 -16.15 -34.37 16.01
C ALA A 24 -15.59 -34.09 14.61
N ALA A 25 -15.76 -35.04 13.67
CA ALA A 25 -15.33 -34.90 12.29
C ALA A 25 -16.09 -33.76 11.56
N LEU A 26 -17.42 -33.68 11.75
CA LEU A 26 -18.22 -32.57 11.22
C LEU A 26 -17.72 -31.22 11.75
N ARG A 27 -17.55 -31.08 13.06
CA ARG A 27 -17.04 -29.84 13.66
C ARG A 27 -15.66 -29.45 13.15
N ALA A 28 -14.76 -30.42 12.99
CA ALA A 28 -13.42 -30.16 12.45
C ALA A 28 -13.47 -29.69 10.98
N LEU A 29 -14.37 -30.28 10.18
CA LEU A 29 -14.57 -29.87 8.79
C LEU A 29 -15.22 -28.49 8.69
N GLU A 30 -16.26 -28.21 9.49
CA GLU A 30 -16.90 -26.90 9.59
C GLU A 30 -15.90 -25.84 10.01
N HIS A 31 -15.09 -26.12 11.05
CA HIS A 31 -14.04 -25.22 11.50
C HIS A 31 -13.01 -24.94 10.40
N ALA A 32 -12.58 -25.96 9.65
CA ALA A 32 -11.64 -25.77 8.56
C ALA A 32 -12.23 -24.97 7.39
N LEU A 33 -13.51 -25.16 7.07
CA LEU A 33 -14.22 -24.36 6.05
C LEU A 33 -14.44 -22.92 6.50
N ASP A 34 -14.76 -22.71 7.78
CA ASP A 34 -14.96 -21.38 8.37
C ASP A 34 -13.63 -20.62 8.48
N GLU A 35 -12.51 -21.31 8.77
CA GLU A 35 -11.19 -20.70 8.83
C GLU A 35 -10.44 -20.70 7.49
N GLY A 36 -10.96 -21.36 6.46
CA GLY A 36 -10.24 -21.56 5.20
C GLY A 36 -8.90 -22.29 5.34
N THR A 37 -8.77 -23.17 6.34
CA THR A 37 -7.55 -23.94 6.59
C THR A 37 -7.58 -25.27 5.85
N SER A 38 -6.40 -25.75 5.45
CA SER A 38 -6.30 -27.07 4.83
C SER A 38 -6.58 -28.16 5.87
N THR A 39 -7.49 -29.07 5.57
CA THR A 39 -7.76 -30.24 6.41
C THR A 39 -8.00 -31.48 5.57
N THR A 40 -7.75 -32.64 6.17
CA THR A 40 -8.02 -33.95 5.57
C THR A 40 -8.90 -34.74 6.51
N MET A 41 -9.95 -35.34 5.98
CA MET A 41 -10.90 -36.13 6.74
C MET A 41 -11.11 -37.49 6.07
N ASP A 42 -10.98 -38.55 6.85
CA ASP A 42 -11.25 -39.91 6.41
C ASP A 42 -12.73 -40.09 6.06
N GLY A 43 -12.99 -40.69 4.89
CA GLY A 43 -14.33 -40.96 4.38
C GLY A 43 -15.15 -41.89 5.27
N LYS A 44 -14.52 -42.64 6.19
CA LYS A 44 -15.24 -43.50 7.15
C LYS A 44 -16.19 -42.73 8.07
N TYR A 45 -15.98 -41.43 8.23
CA TYR A 45 -16.84 -40.55 9.03
C TYR A 45 -18.09 -40.07 8.28
N LEU A 46 -18.28 -40.47 7.01
CA LEU A 46 -19.45 -40.14 6.20
C LEU A 46 -20.49 -41.25 6.26
N ALA A 47 -21.72 -40.90 6.66
CA ALA A 47 -22.87 -41.80 6.61
C ALA A 47 -23.51 -41.84 5.21
N SER A 48 -23.56 -40.69 4.52
CA SER A 48 -24.09 -40.60 3.16
C SER A 48 -23.54 -39.36 2.43
N GLY A 49 -23.68 -39.33 1.10
CA GLY A 49 -23.16 -38.26 0.27
C GLY A 49 -23.89 -38.21 -1.07
N GLY A 50 -24.19 -37.01 -1.56
CA GLY A 50 -25.01 -36.80 -2.73
C GLY A 50 -24.50 -35.67 -3.61
N TYR A 51 -24.36 -35.97 -4.91
CA TYR A 51 -24.15 -34.96 -5.94
C TYR A 51 -25.50 -34.48 -6.50
N PRO A 52 -25.55 -33.26 -7.08
CA PRO A 52 -26.75 -32.77 -7.74
C PRO A 52 -27.25 -33.75 -8.81
N LEU A 53 -28.57 -33.80 -9.01
CA LEU A 53 -29.21 -34.70 -10.00
C LEU A 53 -28.60 -34.57 -11.40
N SER A 54 -28.23 -33.35 -11.82
CA SER A 54 -27.56 -33.07 -13.09
C SER A 54 -26.21 -33.82 -13.23
N HIS A 55 -25.47 -33.94 -12.13
CA HIS A 55 -24.18 -34.64 -12.08
C HIS A 55 -24.37 -36.16 -11.99
N ARG A 56 -25.34 -36.62 -11.20
CA ARG A 56 -25.68 -38.05 -11.08
C ARG A 56 -26.13 -38.64 -12.43
N ARG A 57 -26.88 -37.89 -13.24
CA ARG A 57 -27.32 -38.31 -14.58
C ARG A 57 -26.17 -38.55 -15.56
N ARG A 58 -25.08 -37.79 -15.44
CA ARG A 58 -23.91 -37.92 -16.34
C ARG A 58 -22.89 -38.95 -15.86
N ARG A 59 -22.75 -39.15 -14.54
CA ARG A 59 -21.68 -39.97 -13.95
C ARG A 59 -22.16 -41.25 -13.25
N GLY A 60 -23.47 -41.48 -13.17
CA GLY A 60 -24.04 -42.65 -12.49
C GLY A 60 -23.97 -42.55 -10.96
N ARG A 61 -23.99 -43.71 -10.30
CA ARG A 61 -23.89 -43.81 -8.83
C ARG A 61 -22.43 -43.66 -8.41
N ILE A 62 -22.08 -42.49 -7.87
CA ILE A 62 -20.73 -42.19 -7.39
C ILE A 62 -20.58 -42.79 -5.98
N PRO A 63 -19.55 -43.62 -5.70
CA PRO A 63 -19.30 -44.15 -4.36
C PRO A 63 -18.91 -43.02 -3.40
N LEU A 64 -19.08 -43.27 -2.09
CA LEU A 64 -18.62 -42.33 -1.07
C LEU A 64 -17.10 -42.13 -1.18
N PRO A 65 -16.61 -40.89 -1.02
CA PRO A 65 -15.17 -40.65 -1.04
C PRO A 65 -14.51 -41.34 0.15
N THR A 66 -13.33 -41.91 -0.07
CA THR A 66 -12.49 -42.51 0.99
C THR A 66 -11.69 -41.46 1.77
N LEU A 67 -11.54 -40.28 1.19
CA LEU A 67 -10.83 -39.15 1.78
C LEU A 67 -11.48 -37.86 1.26
N ILE A 68 -11.71 -36.91 2.15
CA ILE A 68 -12.08 -35.54 1.83
C ILE A 68 -10.88 -34.66 2.15
N GLU A 69 -10.37 -33.98 1.13
CA GLU A 69 -9.33 -32.97 1.28
C GLU A 69 -9.95 -31.60 1.05
N VAL A 70 -9.87 -30.74 2.05
CA VAL A 70 -10.15 -29.32 1.92
C VAL A 70 -8.81 -28.62 1.84
N HIS A 71 -8.58 -27.86 0.78
CA HIS A 71 -7.40 -27.03 0.65
C HIS A 71 -7.76 -25.59 0.98
N ALA A 72 -6.83 -24.88 1.61
CA ALA A 72 -6.92 -23.43 1.72
C ALA A 72 -7.14 -22.81 0.33
N SER A 73 -8.01 -21.80 0.28
CA SER A 73 -8.31 -21.04 -0.93
C SER A 73 -7.01 -20.52 -1.53
N LYS A 74 -6.66 -20.96 -2.74
CA LYS A 74 -5.53 -20.37 -3.45
C LYS A 74 -5.85 -18.91 -3.75
N PRO A 75 -4.85 -18.01 -3.72
CA PRO A 75 -5.08 -16.65 -4.12
C PRO A 75 -5.67 -16.59 -5.53
N SER A 76 -6.68 -15.77 -5.71
CA SER A 76 -7.33 -15.58 -7.00
C SER A 76 -6.38 -14.87 -7.96
N GLU A 77 -6.35 -15.30 -9.23
CA GLU A 77 -5.71 -14.54 -10.32
C GLU A 77 -6.57 -13.34 -10.75
N HIS A 78 -7.86 -13.34 -10.38
CA HIS A 78 -8.75 -12.22 -10.67
C HIS A 78 -8.38 -11.00 -9.84
N ARG A 79 -8.25 -9.87 -10.53
CA ARG A 79 -7.90 -8.57 -9.93
C ARG A 79 -9.11 -7.66 -9.92
N ILE A 80 -9.24 -6.90 -8.84
CA ILE A 80 -10.31 -5.92 -8.64
C ILE A 80 -9.67 -4.55 -8.56
N SER A 81 -10.01 -3.67 -9.49
CA SER A 81 -9.50 -2.30 -9.53
C SER A 81 -10.30 -1.40 -8.58
N MET A 82 -9.63 -0.80 -7.61
CA MET A 82 -10.25 0.06 -6.60
C MET A 82 -9.54 1.41 -6.46
N ARG A 83 -10.29 2.42 -6.02
CA ARG A 83 -9.78 3.71 -5.57
C ARG A 83 -9.84 3.77 -4.04
N LEU A 84 -8.73 4.13 -3.41
CA LEU A 84 -8.68 4.41 -1.97
C LEU A 84 -8.83 5.92 -1.75
N GLU A 85 -9.79 6.32 -0.94
CA GLU A 85 -9.95 7.70 -0.49
C GLU A 85 -9.79 7.79 1.02
N VAL A 86 -9.07 8.82 1.46
CA VAL A 86 -8.99 9.21 2.86
C VAL A 86 -9.53 10.63 2.97
N SER A 87 -10.65 10.77 3.67
CA SER A 87 -11.33 12.05 3.87
C SER A 87 -11.18 12.49 5.32
N SER A 88 -11.03 13.79 5.55
CA SER A 88 -11.14 14.42 6.87
C SER A 88 -11.78 15.79 6.74
N GLN A 89 -11.93 16.52 7.86
CA GLN A 89 -12.52 17.87 7.85
C GLN A 89 -11.80 18.85 6.92
N ASN A 90 -10.53 18.61 6.62
CA ASN A 90 -9.70 19.52 5.82
C ASN A 90 -9.76 19.23 4.31
N GLY A 91 -10.51 18.21 3.87
CA GLY A 91 -10.51 17.75 2.47
C GLY A 91 -10.36 16.23 2.30
N THR A 92 -9.89 15.81 1.12
CA THR A 92 -9.77 14.39 0.76
C THR A 92 -8.52 14.17 -0.08
N VAL A 93 -7.80 13.09 0.22
CA VAL A 93 -6.72 12.56 -0.61
C VAL A 93 -7.14 11.21 -1.16
N ALA A 94 -6.71 10.88 -2.37
CA ALA A 94 -7.06 9.63 -3.01
C ALA A 94 -5.85 8.99 -3.67
N LEU A 95 -5.74 7.67 -3.56
CA LEU A 95 -4.92 6.84 -4.43
C LEU A 95 -5.85 6.30 -5.53
N PRO A 96 -5.77 6.84 -6.76
CA PRO A 96 -6.82 6.68 -7.78
C PRO A 96 -6.95 5.25 -8.31
N TYR A 97 -5.89 4.44 -8.19
CA TYR A 97 -5.85 3.10 -8.75
C TYR A 97 -5.01 2.15 -7.88
N ILE A 98 -5.66 1.10 -7.37
CA ILE A 98 -5.06 -0.02 -6.66
C ILE A 98 -5.72 -1.29 -7.20
N GLU A 99 -4.94 -2.29 -7.59
CA GLU A 99 -5.45 -3.62 -7.92
C GLU A 99 -5.36 -4.51 -6.68
N PHE A 100 -6.49 -5.06 -6.28
CA PHE A 100 -6.57 -6.06 -5.23
C PHE A 100 -6.71 -7.46 -5.83
N ARG A 101 -6.06 -8.44 -5.21
CA ARG A 101 -6.33 -9.86 -5.40
C ARG A 101 -6.87 -10.45 -4.11
N ILE A 102 -7.77 -11.42 -4.23
CA ILE A 102 -8.26 -12.19 -3.08
C ILE A 102 -7.17 -13.18 -2.68
N VAL A 103 -6.62 -13.07 -1.47
CA VAL A 103 -5.66 -14.05 -0.92
C VAL A 103 -6.30 -15.05 0.02
N ARG A 104 -7.43 -14.69 0.62
CA ARG A 104 -8.22 -15.58 1.47
C ARG A 104 -9.70 -15.28 1.26
N SER A 105 -10.49 -16.34 1.12
CA SER A 105 -11.94 -16.27 1.10
C SER A 105 -12.45 -17.51 1.81
N ASP A 106 -13.10 -17.29 2.95
CA ASP A 106 -13.80 -18.31 3.73
C ASP A 106 -15.24 -17.86 4.00
N SER A 107 -16.01 -18.65 4.76
CA SER A 107 -17.43 -18.37 5.01
C SER A 107 -17.66 -17.11 5.86
N THR A 108 -16.60 -16.62 6.53
CA THR A 108 -16.66 -15.53 7.50
C THR A 108 -15.90 -14.29 7.06
N ARG A 109 -14.87 -14.45 6.22
CA ARG A 109 -13.89 -13.42 5.90
C ARG A 109 -13.43 -13.46 4.45
N VAL A 110 -13.17 -12.29 3.89
CA VAL A 110 -12.48 -12.11 2.61
C VAL A 110 -11.31 -11.15 2.83
N THR A 111 -10.10 -11.59 2.49
CA THR A 111 -8.89 -10.77 2.53
C THR A 111 -8.44 -10.42 1.13
N LEU A 112 -8.30 -9.12 0.89
CA LEU A 112 -7.85 -8.51 -0.35
C LEU A 112 -6.49 -7.83 -0.11
N VAL A 113 -5.52 -8.06 -0.99
CA VAL A 113 -4.20 -7.42 -0.92
C VAL A 113 -3.71 -6.96 -2.30
N ASN A 114 -2.84 -5.96 -2.33
CA ASN A 114 -2.21 -5.43 -3.55
C ASN A 114 -0.69 -5.72 -3.65
N ASP A 115 -0.20 -6.71 -2.93
CA ASP A 115 1.23 -7.10 -2.85
C ASP A 115 1.92 -7.41 -4.20
N HIS A 116 1.13 -7.74 -5.22
CA HIS A 116 1.59 -7.97 -6.59
C HIS A 116 1.89 -6.68 -7.37
N GLN A 117 1.35 -5.54 -6.94
CA GLN A 117 1.60 -4.25 -7.56
C GLN A 117 2.92 -3.67 -7.05
N ALA A 118 3.72 -3.13 -7.96
CA ALA A 118 4.97 -2.46 -7.64
C ALA A 118 4.75 -1.00 -7.23
N ILE A 119 3.85 -0.76 -6.27
CA ILE A 119 3.59 0.56 -5.67
C ILE A 119 4.13 0.63 -4.23
N PRO A 120 4.35 1.83 -3.67
CA PRO A 120 4.96 2.00 -2.34
C PRO A 120 4.05 1.59 -1.17
N LEU A 121 2.73 1.59 -1.40
CA LEU A 121 1.72 1.19 -0.41
C LEU A 121 1.34 -0.28 -0.57
N GLU A 122 1.42 -1.02 0.53
CA GLU A 122 0.62 -2.22 0.69
C GLU A 122 -0.66 -1.88 1.43
N VAL A 123 -1.79 -2.25 0.84
CA VAL A 123 -3.13 -2.14 1.40
C VAL A 123 -3.66 -3.55 1.58
N THR A 124 -4.01 -3.88 2.82
CA THR A 124 -4.73 -5.11 3.15
C THR A 124 -6.13 -4.74 3.61
N LEU A 125 -7.14 -5.30 2.96
CA LEU A 125 -8.53 -5.18 3.36
C LEU A 125 -9.04 -6.55 3.81
N ASP A 126 -9.33 -6.66 5.11
CA ASP A 126 -9.98 -7.81 5.72
C ASP A 126 -11.46 -7.49 5.93
N LEU A 127 -12.36 -8.11 5.17
CA LEU A 127 -13.81 -7.95 5.29
C LEU A 127 -14.41 -9.11 6.07
N HIS A 128 -15.17 -8.86 7.13
CA HIS A 128 -15.96 -9.91 7.78
C HIS A 128 -17.39 -9.91 7.26
N ILE A 129 -17.77 -11.01 6.60
CA ILE A 129 -19.03 -11.16 5.88
C ILE A 129 -20.24 -11.06 6.83
N ARG A 130 -20.18 -11.71 7.99
CA ARG A 130 -21.29 -11.76 8.95
C ARG A 130 -21.49 -10.46 9.70
N GLU A 131 -20.38 -9.84 10.12
CA GLU A 131 -20.40 -8.62 10.94
C GLU A 131 -20.58 -7.36 10.09
N LYS A 132 -20.43 -7.46 8.76
CA LYS A 132 -20.46 -6.32 7.82
C LYS A 132 -19.49 -5.21 8.23
N ASN A 133 -18.38 -5.59 8.85
CA ASN A 133 -17.29 -4.71 9.17
C ASN A 133 -16.06 -5.12 8.35
N GLY A 134 -15.04 -4.28 8.40
CA GLY A 134 -13.79 -4.55 7.73
C GLY A 134 -12.66 -3.76 8.36
N LEU A 135 -11.47 -4.31 8.24
CA LEU A 135 -10.22 -3.73 8.71
C LEU A 135 -9.37 -3.38 7.49
N VAL A 136 -8.95 -2.12 7.43
CA VAL A 136 -7.97 -1.67 6.43
C VAL A 136 -6.63 -1.51 7.14
N ARG A 137 -5.61 -2.23 6.66
CA ARG A 137 -4.22 -1.99 7.07
C ARG A 137 -3.47 -1.34 5.93
N LEU A 138 -2.68 -0.31 6.26
CA LEU A 138 -1.85 0.43 5.31
C LEU A 138 -0.41 0.31 5.78
N ARG A 139 0.48 -0.13 4.89
CA ARG A 139 1.90 -0.29 5.20
C ARG A 139 2.75 0.26 4.06
N LYS A 140 3.71 1.12 4.40
CA LYS A 140 4.75 1.51 3.44
C LYS A 140 5.72 0.34 3.31
N VAL A 141 5.84 -0.23 2.11
CA VAL A 141 6.69 -1.40 1.85
C VAL A 141 7.86 -1.10 0.93
N ARG A 142 7.77 -0.01 0.16
CA ARG A 142 8.78 0.42 -0.81
C ARG A 142 8.79 1.95 -0.88
N ILE A 143 9.74 2.48 -1.65
CA ILE A 143 9.82 3.90 -1.99
C ILE A 143 9.16 4.10 -3.36
N GLY A 144 8.52 5.24 -3.55
CA GLY A 144 8.04 5.75 -4.83
C GLY A 144 9.16 5.84 -5.85
N ARG A 145 8.81 5.71 -7.12
CA ARG A 145 9.79 5.84 -8.21
C ARG A 145 10.17 7.29 -8.43
N THR A 146 9.22 8.20 -8.20
CA THR A 146 9.39 9.64 -8.34
C THR A 146 9.06 10.35 -7.03
N PRO A 147 9.57 11.57 -6.82
CA PRO A 147 9.19 12.41 -5.69
C PRO A 147 7.67 12.64 -5.60
N ALA A 148 7.00 12.77 -6.75
CA ALA A 148 5.55 12.95 -6.81
C ALA A 148 4.79 11.71 -6.30
N ASP A 149 5.17 10.52 -6.75
CA ASP A 149 4.56 9.26 -6.29
C ASP A 149 4.74 9.10 -4.77
N GLU A 150 5.96 9.32 -4.28
CA GLU A 150 6.27 9.21 -2.86
C GLU A 150 5.53 10.27 -2.03
N LYS A 151 5.36 11.49 -2.55
CA LYS A 151 4.61 12.54 -1.88
C LYS A 151 3.12 12.20 -1.77
N GLU A 152 2.48 11.74 -2.84
CA GLU A 152 1.07 11.32 -2.79
C GLU A 152 0.87 10.19 -1.78
N MET A 153 1.84 9.28 -1.74
CA MET A 153 1.89 8.16 -0.80
C MET A 153 1.97 8.60 0.66
N VAL A 154 2.93 9.46 0.98
CA VAL A 154 3.09 10.03 2.33
C VAL A 154 1.89 10.88 2.71
N ALA A 155 1.29 11.59 1.76
CA ALA A 155 0.06 12.34 1.99
C ALA A 155 -1.08 11.42 2.43
N VAL A 156 -1.33 10.30 1.73
CA VAL A 156 -2.34 9.30 2.14
C VAL A 156 -2.09 8.85 3.59
N LEU A 157 -0.85 8.51 3.94
CA LEU A 157 -0.49 8.12 5.30
C LEU A 157 -0.76 9.24 6.31
N LEU A 158 -0.33 10.48 6.05
CA LEU A 158 -0.57 11.64 6.91
C LEU A 158 -2.06 11.92 7.12
N TRP A 159 -2.87 11.81 6.07
CA TRP A 159 -4.31 11.97 6.16
C TRP A 159 -4.93 10.93 7.07
N THR A 160 -4.39 9.71 7.08
CA THR A 160 -4.90 8.66 8.00
C THR A 160 -4.64 8.97 9.46
N MET A 161 -3.69 9.87 9.78
CA MET A 161 -3.32 10.22 11.15
C MET A 161 -4.15 11.37 11.72
N ARG A 162 -4.96 12.05 10.90
CA ARG A 162 -5.82 13.14 11.36
C ARG A 162 -7.04 12.60 12.11
N SER A 163 -7.47 13.31 13.14
CA SER A 163 -8.70 13.00 13.87
C SER A 163 -9.90 12.99 12.92
N SER A 164 -10.90 12.12 13.20
CA SER A 164 -12.14 11.99 12.42
C SER A 164 -11.97 11.62 10.93
N SER A 165 -10.82 11.08 10.57
CA SER A 165 -10.60 10.67 9.18
C SER A 165 -11.40 9.40 8.85
N ARG A 166 -11.86 9.30 7.60
CA ARG A 166 -12.60 8.16 7.06
C ARG A 166 -11.91 7.60 5.85
N ILE A 167 -11.81 6.28 5.78
CA ILE A 167 -11.32 5.55 4.63
C ILE A 167 -12.52 5.04 3.82
N ARG A 168 -12.45 5.19 2.50
CA ARG A 168 -13.35 4.56 1.54
C ARG A 168 -12.56 3.78 0.50
N LEU A 169 -13.03 2.59 0.20
CA LEU A 169 -12.58 1.80 -0.94
C LEU A 169 -13.71 1.72 -1.95
N ILE A 170 -13.46 2.18 -3.16
CA ILE A 170 -14.44 2.32 -4.23
C ILE A 170 -14.04 1.39 -5.37
N ASP A 171 -14.92 0.48 -5.77
CA ASP A 171 -14.75 -0.31 -6.99
C ASP A 171 -14.84 0.64 -8.19
N ILE A 172 -13.77 0.73 -8.98
CA ILE A 172 -13.68 1.68 -10.10
C ILE A 172 -14.64 1.28 -11.23
N GLU A 173 -14.80 -0.01 -11.48
CA GLU A 173 -15.62 -0.51 -12.58
C GLU A 173 -17.10 -0.31 -12.30
N ARG A 174 -17.51 -0.53 -11.05
CA ARG A 174 -18.91 -0.43 -10.62
C ARG A 174 -19.27 0.95 -10.08
N ASN A 175 -18.27 1.77 -9.73
CA ASN A 175 -18.42 3.02 -9.00
C ASN A 175 -19.25 2.87 -7.71
N VAL A 176 -18.98 1.80 -6.96
CA VAL A 176 -19.66 1.47 -5.69
C VAL A 176 -18.65 1.48 -4.55
N ILE A 177 -19.05 2.03 -3.41
CA ILE A 177 -18.26 1.94 -2.17
C ILE A 177 -18.33 0.48 -1.68
N VAL A 178 -17.19 -0.20 -1.74
CA VAL A 178 -17.01 -1.57 -1.25
C VAL A 178 -16.87 -1.59 0.27
N HIS A 179 -16.17 -0.60 0.81
CA HIS A 179 -15.91 -0.48 2.23
C HIS A 179 -15.80 1.00 2.64
N GLU A 180 -16.38 1.33 3.79
CA GLU A 180 -16.22 2.63 4.44
C GLU A 180 -16.06 2.42 5.94
N SER A 181 -15.03 3.03 6.53
CA SER A 181 -14.80 2.96 7.98
C SER A 181 -14.14 4.22 8.52
N ASP A 182 -14.46 4.54 9.77
CA ASP A 182 -13.67 5.48 10.56
C ASP A 182 -12.27 4.86 10.83
N LEU A 183 -11.25 5.72 10.96
CA LEU A 183 -9.84 5.33 11.09
C LEU A 183 -9.43 4.78 12.46
N SER A 184 -10.34 4.11 13.17
CA SER A 184 -10.10 3.55 14.50
C SER A 184 -9.16 2.33 14.51
N SER A 185 -8.83 1.76 13.36
CA SER A 185 -8.17 0.44 13.27
C SER A 185 -6.99 0.36 12.29
N VAL A 186 -6.40 1.48 11.87
CA VAL A 186 -5.16 1.44 11.09
C VAL A 186 -3.96 1.23 12.00
N GLU A 187 -3.37 0.03 11.92
CA GLU A 187 -2.03 -0.28 12.45
C GLU A 187 -0.99 0.50 11.65
N ARG A 188 -0.02 1.12 12.34
CA ARG A 188 0.97 2.02 11.74
C ARG A 188 2.36 1.74 12.32
N ASP A 189 3.35 1.72 11.45
CA ASP A 189 4.75 1.50 11.81
C ASP A 189 5.58 2.79 11.91
N THR A 190 5.00 3.97 11.61
CA THR A 190 5.74 5.25 11.50
C THR A 190 5.14 6.35 12.37
N SER A 191 5.99 7.19 12.98
CA SER A 191 5.56 8.31 13.82
C SER A 191 5.02 9.49 12.99
N LEU A 192 4.10 10.27 13.57
CA LEU A 192 3.53 11.45 12.90
C LEU A 192 4.58 12.53 12.60
N PRO A 193 5.46 12.91 13.55
CA PRO A 193 6.49 13.92 13.28
C PRO A 193 7.41 13.55 12.12
N ASP A 194 7.81 12.27 12.03
CA ASP A 194 8.71 11.81 10.96
C ASP A 194 8.03 11.90 9.59
N LEU A 195 6.75 11.51 9.50
CA LEU A 195 5.99 11.61 8.25
C LEU A 195 5.77 13.06 7.82
N VAL A 196 5.51 13.98 8.76
CA VAL A 196 5.36 15.42 8.45
C VAL A 196 6.65 15.98 7.89
N ARG A 197 7.78 15.73 8.57
CA ARG A 197 9.09 16.18 8.11
C ARG A 197 9.45 15.61 6.74
N TYR A 198 9.21 14.31 6.54
CA TYR A 198 9.48 13.65 5.27
C TYR A 198 8.60 14.21 4.13
N HIS A 199 7.34 14.51 4.41
CA HIS A 199 6.44 15.16 3.45
C HIS A 199 6.94 16.54 3.03
N GLU A 200 7.41 17.38 3.96
CA GLU A 200 7.98 18.70 3.67
C GLU A 200 9.21 18.60 2.76
N ILE A 201 10.09 17.62 2.99
CA ILE A 201 11.24 17.35 2.12
C ILE A 201 10.78 16.98 0.71
N LEU A 202 9.77 16.13 0.57
CA LEU A 202 9.22 15.72 -0.72
C LEU A 202 8.52 16.88 -1.46
N GLU A 203 7.88 17.80 -0.74
CA GLU A 203 7.32 19.02 -1.34
C GLU A 203 8.42 19.89 -1.97
N LYS A 204 9.53 20.10 -1.26
CA LYS A 204 10.70 20.83 -1.77
C LYS A 204 11.31 20.09 -2.97
N LEU A 205 11.45 18.78 -2.88
CA LEU A 205 11.98 17.98 -3.99
C LEU A 205 11.09 18.03 -5.24
N CYS A 206 9.76 17.94 -5.09
CA CYS A 206 8.82 18.13 -6.19
C CYS A 206 8.94 19.53 -6.82
N PHE A 207 9.15 20.56 -6.01
CA PHE A 207 9.33 21.93 -6.48
C PHE A 207 10.61 22.10 -7.31
N ILE A 208 11.71 21.48 -6.86
CA ILE A 208 12.98 21.45 -7.59
C ILE A 208 12.80 20.66 -8.90
N GLU A 209 12.18 19.47 -8.85
CA GLU A 209 11.93 18.63 -10.03
C GLU A 209 11.14 19.37 -11.11
N ALA A 210 10.07 20.08 -10.73
CA ALA A 210 9.25 20.84 -11.67
C ALA A 210 10.05 21.87 -12.47
N ARG A 211 11.10 22.46 -11.87
CA ARG A 211 11.98 23.44 -12.50
C ARG A 211 13.18 22.82 -13.21
N ALA A 212 13.66 21.68 -12.73
CA ALA A 212 14.74 20.93 -13.33
C ALA A 212 14.29 19.99 -14.47
N ARG A 213 12.98 19.86 -14.71
CA ARG A 213 12.37 18.88 -15.63
C ARG A 213 12.98 18.82 -17.03
N ARG A 214 13.49 19.95 -17.53
CA ARG A 214 14.18 20.01 -18.84
C ARG A 214 15.45 19.15 -18.90
N PHE A 215 16.03 18.81 -17.76
CA PHE A 215 17.23 18.00 -17.63
C PHE A 215 16.94 16.50 -17.38
N GLY A 216 15.67 16.13 -17.20
CA GLY A 216 15.24 14.77 -16.90
C GLY A 216 14.24 14.71 -15.76
N ALA A 217 13.65 13.53 -15.56
CA ALA A 217 12.84 13.22 -14.39
C ALA A 217 13.75 12.77 -13.23
N MET A 218 13.38 13.13 -11.99
CA MET A 218 14.10 12.64 -10.82
C MET A 218 13.56 11.27 -10.42
N GLY A 219 14.48 10.33 -10.18
CA GLY A 219 14.19 9.04 -9.57
C GLY A 219 14.50 9.05 -8.08
N LEU A 220 13.74 8.28 -7.31
CA LEU A 220 14.09 7.94 -5.93
C LEU A 220 14.55 6.48 -5.89
N ASP A 221 15.86 6.26 -5.74
CA ASP A 221 16.44 4.91 -5.70
C ASP A 221 16.60 4.38 -4.26
N ARG A 222 16.60 5.28 -3.26
CA ARG A 222 16.77 4.97 -1.83
C ARG A 222 16.04 5.99 -0.95
N GLU A 223 15.91 5.68 0.34
CA GLU A 223 15.31 6.61 1.29
C GLU A 223 16.22 7.82 1.46
N LEU A 224 15.59 8.98 1.62
CA LEU A 224 16.29 10.24 1.86
C LEU A 224 16.79 10.24 3.30
N ASN A 225 18.09 10.45 3.45
CA ASN A 225 18.71 10.61 4.76
C ASN A 225 18.82 12.10 5.13
N GLU A 226 19.44 12.39 6.27
CA GLU A 226 19.65 13.76 6.77
C GLU A 226 20.51 14.61 5.84
N ASP A 227 21.53 14.02 5.20
CA ASP A 227 22.40 14.72 4.26
C ASP A 227 21.64 15.10 2.97
N ASP A 228 20.78 14.20 2.48
CA ASP A 228 19.89 14.48 1.36
C ASP A 228 18.91 15.59 1.70
N ALA A 229 18.35 15.58 2.92
CA ALA A 229 17.45 16.62 3.38
C ALA A 229 18.14 18.00 3.44
N ALA A 230 19.38 18.07 3.93
CA ALA A 230 20.16 19.31 3.95
C ALA A 230 20.47 19.81 2.54
N LEU A 231 20.84 18.91 1.62
CA LEU A 231 21.10 19.26 0.22
C LEU A 231 19.84 19.73 -0.50
N ILE A 232 18.70 19.08 -0.25
CA ILE A 232 17.40 19.50 -0.79
C ILE A 232 17.02 20.88 -0.28
N GLU A 233 17.30 21.19 0.98
CA GLU A 233 17.09 22.53 1.53
C GLU A 233 17.91 23.59 0.79
N GLU A 234 19.20 23.35 0.63
CA GLU A 234 20.11 24.26 -0.08
C GLU A 234 19.65 24.46 -1.52
N LEU A 235 19.37 23.38 -2.26
CA LEU A 235 18.88 23.44 -3.63
C LEU A 235 17.51 24.14 -3.72
N PHE A 236 16.63 23.94 -2.75
CA PHE A 236 15.34 24.61 -2.72
C PHE A 236 15.50 26.12 -2.56
N MET A 237 16.36 26.58 -1.65
CA MET A 237 16.66 28.00 -1.46
C MET A 237 17.23 28.63 -2.74
N ILE A 238 18.17 27.94 -3.38
CA ILE A 238 18.76 28.34 -4.66
C ILE A 238 17.67 28.51 -5.73
N VAL A 239 16.83 27.50 -5.88
CA VAL A 239 15.85 27.42 -6.96
C VAL A 239 14.65 28.33 -6.73
N ARG A 240 14.32 28.61 -5.46
CA ARG A 240 13.21 29.50 -5.07
C ARG A 240 13.60 30.97 -5.18
N ASP A 241 14.75 31.33 -4.61
CA ASP A 241 15.12 32.74 -4.38
C ASP A 241 16.27 33.23 -5.29
N GLY A 242 16.97 32.32 -5.97
CA GLY A 242 18.18 32.66 -6.73
C GLY A 242 19.39 32.98 -5.83
N GLN A 243 19.29 32.74 -4.52
CA GLN A 243 20.34 33.12 -3.57
C GLN A 243 21.02 31.88 -2.98
N VAL A 244 22.35 31.94 -2.86
CA VAL A 244 23.16 31.01 -2.04
C VAL A 244 23.84 31.83 -0.96
N GLU A 245 23.56 31.54 0.30
CA GLU A 245 24.39 31.99 1.41
C GLU A 245 25.21 30.81 1.89
N LYS A 246 26.53 30.85 1.67
CA LYS A 246 27.44 29.80 2.13
C LYS A 246 28.34 30.37 3.21
N THR A 247 28.11 29.94 4.44
CA THR A 247 29.04 30.19 5.53
C THR A 247 30.13 29.14 5.50
N THR A 248 31.38 29.57 5.40
CA THR A 248 32.54 28.68 5.50
C THR A 248 33.48 29.21 6.55
N THR A 249 33.84 28.34 7.48
CA THR A 249 34.92 28.60 8.43
C THR A 249 36.23 28.27 7.73
N LEU A 250 37.03 29.29 7.46
CA LEU A 250 38.38 29.12 6.94
C LEU A 250 39.33 29.07 8.13
N ASP A 251 39.86 27.88 8.42
CA ASP A 251 40.98 27.73 9.33
C ASP A 251 42.27 28.05 8.55
N PHE A 252 42.83 29.22 8.79
CA PHE A 252 44.14 29.58 8.26
C PHE A 252 45.15 29.71 9.41
N MET A 253 46.31 29.08 9.23
CA MET A 253 47.47 29.35 10.08
C MET A 253 48.04 30.71 9.70
N VAL A 254 47.81 31.72 10.54
CA VAL A 254 48.52 32.99 10.45
C VAL A 254 49.95 32.76 10.93
N LYS A 255 50.95 32.89 10.05
CA LYS A 255 52.35 32.96 10.52
C LYS A 255 52.50 34.26 11.31
N PRO A 256 52.87 34.19 12.60
CA PRO A 256 52.84 35.35 13.45
C PRO A 256 54.06 36.22 13.17
N ASP A 257 53.85 37.35 12.49
CA ASP A 257 54.80 38.46 12.55
C ASP A 257 54.28 39.62 13.41
N SER A 258 53.09 39.49 14.01
CA SER A 258 52.57 40.47 14.98
C SER A 258 51.41 39.88 15.80
N GLN A 259 51.51 39.93 17.13
CA GLN A 259 50.49 39.92 18.20
C GLN A 259 49.02 39.46 17.93
N ILE A 260 48.77 38.41 17.15
CA ILE A 260 47.43 37.83 16.96
C ILE A 260 47.47 36.36 17.45
N PRO A 261 46.46 35.88 18.22
CA PRO A 261 46.46 34.54 18.78
C PRO A 261 46.53 33.42 17.72
N GLU A 262 47.20 32.32 18.05
CA GLU A 262 47.56 31.18 17.16
C GLU A 262 46.38 30.47 16.50
N HIS A 263 45.14 30.71 16.96
CA HIS A 263 43.92 30.22 16.33
C HIS A 263 42.88 31.35 16.30
N ALA A 264 42.71 31.96 15.13
CA ALA A 264 41.59 32.86 14.85
C ALA A 264 40.68 32.16 13.85
N GLY A 265 39.57 31.60 14.33
CA GLY A 265 38.49 31.16 13.44
C GLY A 265 37.76 32.40 12.90
N ALA A 266 37.80 32.62 11.59
CA ALA A 266 36.98 33.64 10.94
C ALA A 266 35.77 32.97 10.32
N GLU A 267 34.58 33.34 10.78
CA GLU A 267 33.33 32.98 10.11
C GLU A 267 33.15 33.91 8.91
N ILE A 268 33.35 33.40 7.70
CA ILE A 268 33.14 34.17 6.48
C ILE A 268 31.78 33.76 5.91
N LYS A 269 30.83 34.70 5.93
CA LYS A 269 29.56 34.59 5.24
C LYS A 269 29.72 35.06 3.80
N LEU A 270 29.63 34.15 2.84
CA LEU A 270 29.64 34.47 1.42
C LEU A 270 28.20 34.48 0.92
N HIS A 271 27.72 35.67 0.54
CA HIS A 271 26.46 35.83 -0.18
C HIS A 271 26.74 35.79 -1.68
N PHE A 272 26.10 34.85 -2.38
CA PHE A 272 26.09 34.78 -3.83
C PHE A 272 24.67 35.07 -4.31
N ASP A 273 24.50 36.22 -4.95
CA ASP A 273 23.33 36.46 -5.80
C ASP A 273 23.56 35.72 -7.10
N MET A 274 22.85 34.61 -7.32
CA MET A 274 22.82 33.98 -8.63
C MET A 274 21.71 34.66 -9.42
N GLU A 275 22.02 35.11 -10.65
CA GLU A 275 20.96 35.55 -11.54
C GLU A 275 19.91 34.44 -11.58
N PRO A 276 18.62 34.75 -11.33
CA PRO A 276 17.58 33.74 -11.34
C PRO A 276 17.67 33.07 -12.69
N VAL A 277 18.08 31.80 -12.69
CA VAL A 277 18.17 31.06 -13.93
C VAL A 277 16.76 31.06 -14.48
N ASP A 278 16.58 31.72 -15.62
CA ASP A 278 15.28 31.79 -16.27
C ASP A 278 15.01 30.40 -16.87
N LEU A 279 14.61 29.47 -16.00
CA LEU A 279 14.36 28.06 -16.31
C LEU A 279 13.12 27.91 -17.23
N CYS A 280 12.37 29.00 -17.42
CA CYS A 280 11.23 29.13 -18.33
C CYS A 280 11.59 29.62 -19.74
N GLY A 281 12.87 29.87 -20.04
CA GLY A 281 13.33 30.36 -21.35
C GLY A 281 13.29 29.33 -22.48
N THR A 282 12.09 28.93 -22.94
CA THR A 282 11.74 28.70 -24.36
C THR A 282 10.25 28.37 -24.49
N ARG A 283 9.41 29.40 -24.63
CA ARG A 283 8.26 29.34 -25.54
C ARG A 283 8.23 30.63 -26.35
N ASN A 284 9.02 30.62 -27.43
CA ASN A 284 8.81 31.52 -28.55
C ASN A 284 8.81 30.70 -29.84
N ARG A 285 7.67 30.78 -30.53
CA ARG A 285 7.52 30.75 -31.99
C ARG A 285 7.85 29.44 -32.73
N PHE A 286 6.84 28.60 -32.86
CA PHE A 286 6.46 28.06 -34.18
C PHE A 286 4.95 28.24 -34.32
N GLY A 287 4.54 28.74 -35.49
CA GLY A 287 3.18 29.21 -35.80
C GLY A 287 2.19 28.10 -36.11
#